data_AF-A0A022R6B4-F1
#
_entry.id   AF-A0A022R6B4-F1
#
_cell.length_a   1.000
_cell.length_b   1.000
_cell.length_c   1.000
_cell.angle_alpha   90.00
_cell.angle_beta   90.00
_cell.angle_gamma   90.00
#
_symmetry.space_group_name_H-M   'P 1'
#
loop_
_entity.id
_entity.type
_entity.pdbx_description
1 polymer ?
#
loop_
_entity_poly.entity_id
_entity_poly.type
_entity_poly.pdbx_seq_one_letter_code
_entity_poly.pdbx_strand_id
1 'polypeptide(L)'
;MKTNIKAFRRAHSSAQIVNSIDDLLIDIFLRLPIKSLVRFKLVSKRWHSLVTDPQFCLMRSNTNPNPAVGLFLLSPTDSISYDYVSLSINKSGNPPFRKLDFDDEPRGVRILQSCNGLLLCCSNSARDCNKRYYVYNPTTKNFSTLPKLNGVGGISKRMCGMNLAFDPAKSPHYKVVCVRRLRSDSGEYRYQFAVYSSEKGPWRKWGDPYTAGVVFETGVYWNGAIHWISNGTTDSCYFDLERHET
;
A
#
# COMPACT_ATOMS: atom_id res chain seq x y z
N MET A 1 24.68 -4.37 69.41
CA MET A 1 23.69 -3.65 68.58
C MET A 1 24.07 -3.90 67.12
N LYS A 2 23.23 -4.67 66.39
CA LYS A 2 23.49 -5.10 65.00
C LYS A 2 22.96 -4.04 64.04
N THR A 3 23.70 -3.71 62.99
CA THR A 3 23.07 -3.50 61.66
C THR A 3 24.10 -3.77 60.57
N ASN A 4 23.92 -4.89 59.88
CA ASN A 4 24.71 -5.27 58.71
C ASN A 4 23.80 -5.06 57.50
N ILE A 5 23.98 -3.96 56.79
CA ILE A 5 23.17 -3.61 55.61
C ILE A 5 23.66 -4.46 54.44
N LYS A 6 22.98 -5.58 54.18
CA LYS A 6 23.15 -6.30 52.91
C LYS A 6 22.47 -5.49 51.81
N ALA A 7 23.28 -4.84 50.97
CA ALA A 7 22.80 -4.26 49.72
C ALA A 7 22.26 -5.38 48.82
N PHE A 8 20.94 -5.43 48.65
CA PHE A 8 20.27 -6.38 47.77
C PHE A 8 20.45 -5.90 46.32
N ARG A 9 21.49 -6.36 45.62
CA ARG A 9 21.56 -6.21 44.15
C ARG A 9 20.40 -6.99 43.55
N ARG A 10 19.40 -6.29 43.02
CA ARG A 10 18.26 -6.89 42.33
C ARG A 10 18.75 -7.50 41.01
N ALA A 11 19.01 -8.80 41.02
CA ALA A 11 19.35 -9.53 39.79
C ALA A 11 18.22 -9.34 38.78
N HIS A 12 18.53 -8.75 37.63
CA HIS A 12 17.56 -8.60 36.56
C HIS A 12 17.35 -9.96 35.90
N SER A 13 16.10 -10.32 35.62
CA SER A 13 15.82 -11.54 34.85
C SER A 13 16.37 -11.38 33.43
N SER A 14 16.70 -12.49 32.75
CA SER A 14 17.15 -12.45 31.36
C SER A 14 16.17 -11.69 30.45
N ALA A 15 14.86 -11.79 30.74
CA ALA A 15 13.83 -11.03 30.04
C ALA A 15 13.95 -9.51 30.26
N GLN A 16 14.31 -9.06 31.47
CA GLN A 16 14.55 -7.65 31.76
C GLN A 16 15.80 -7.13 31.04
N ILE A 17 16.86 -7.94 30.94
CA ILE A 17 18.07 -7.59 30.21
C ILE A 17 17.78 -7.46 28.72
N VAL A 18 17.12 -8.46 28.12
CA VAL A 18 16.71 -8.42 26.71
C VAL A 18 15.80 -7.22 26.43
N ASN A 19 14.81 -6.97 27.28
CA ASN A 19 13.91 -5.82 27.13
C ASN A 19 14.62 -4.47 27.39
N SER A 20 15.84 -4.45 27.91
CA SER A 20 16.62 -3.22 28.08
C SER A 20 17.47 -2.87 26.86
N ILE A 21 17.70 -3.81 25.94
CA ILE A 21 18.59 -3.64 24.77
C ILE A 21 17.75 -3.61 23.48
N ASP A 22 17.75 -2.47 22.78
CA ASP A 22 16.95 -2.28 21.56
C ASP A 22 17.38 -3.21 20.42
N ASP A 23 18.67 -3.44 20.22
CA ASP A 23 19.18 -4.32 19.15
C ASP A 23 18.67 -5.76 19.29
N LEU A 24 18.62 -6.27 20.53
CA LEU A 24 18.07 -7.61 20.80
C LEU A 24 16.56 -7.66 20.56
N LEU A 25 15.83 -6.59 20.93
CA LEU A 25 14.40 -6.50 20.64
C LEU A 25 14.14 -6.44 19.13
N ILE A 26 14.93 -5.67 18.38
CA ILE A 26 14.86 -5.57 16.93
C ILE A 26 15.10 -6.95 16.31
N ASP A 27 16.17 -7.64 16.69
CA ASP A 27 16.49 -8.99 16.18
C ASP A 27 15.39 -10.01 16.47
N ILE A 28 14.79 -9.96 17.66
CA ILE A 28 13.64 -10.79 18.01
C ILE A 28 12.45 -10.42 17.12
N PHE A 29 12.11 -9.13 17.02
CA PHE A 29 10.96 -8.65 16.26
C PHE A 29 11.07 -8.97 14.77
N LEU A 30 12.27 -8.90 14.17
CA LEU A 30 12.51 -9.24 12.76
C LEU A 30 12.16 -10.71 12.46
N ARG A 31 12.30 -11.61 13.44
CA ARG A 31 12.00 -13.05 13.31
C ARG A 31 10.52 -13.37 13.51
N LEU A 32 9.70 -12.40 13.96
CA LEU A 32 8.30 -12.63 14.28
C LEU A 32 7.36 -12.43 13.07
N PRO A 33 6.24 -13.19 13.03
CA PRO A 33 5.17 -12.95 12.07
C PRO A 33 4.61 -11.52 12.19
N ILE A 34 4.21 -10.92 11.06
CA ILE A 34 3.74 -9.53 11.04
C ILE A 34 2.54 -9.28 11.96
N LYS A 35 1.64 -10.27 12.08
CA LYS A 35 0.46 -10.19 12.96
C LYS A 35 0.85 -10.04 14.44
N SER A 36 1.94 -10.69 14.86
CA SER A 36 2.45 -10.55 16.23
C SER A 36 3.00 -9.14 16.46
N LEU A 37 3.76 -8.62 15.49
CA LEU A 37 4.31 -7.26 15.55
C LEU A 37 3.22 -6.18 15.63
N VAL A 38 2.14 -6.33 14.86
CA VAL A 38 0.99 -5.41 14.94
C VAL A 38 0.41 -5.38 16.36
N ARG A 39 0.31 -6.52 17.04
CA ARG A 39 -0.16 -6.59 18.43
C ARG A 39 0.87 -5.99 19.40
N PHE A 40 2.16 -6.17 19.15
CA PHE A 40 3.25 -5.66 19.99
C PHE A 40 3.31 -4.14 20.04
N LYS A 41 2.81 -3.46 19.01
CA LYS A 41 2.61 -2.00 19.02
C LYS A 41 1.70 -1.51 20.16
N LEU A 42 0.89 -2.39 20.75
CA LEU A 42 -0.02 -2.06 21.85
C LEU A 42 0.59 -2.33 23.24
N VAL A 43 1.75 -3.02 23.31
CA VAL A 43 2.35 -3.45 24.58
C VAL A 43 3.03 -2.29 25.31
N SER A 44 3.79 -1.46 24.57
CA SER A 44 4.45 -0.27 25.14
C SER A 44 4.75 0.76 24.06
N LYS A 45 4.94 2.03 24.47
CA LYS A 45 5.38 3.11 23.58
C LYS A 45 6.75 2.80 22.93
N ARG A 46 7.65 2.15 23.67
CA ARG A 46 8.97 1.74 23.15
C ARG A 46 8.84 0.70 22.06
N TRP A 47 8.05 -0.35 22.29
CA TRP A 47 7.83 -1.40 21.29
C TRP A 47 7.10 -0.86 20.07
N HIS A 48 6.14 0.05 20.27
CA HIS A 48 5.52 0.78 19.17
C HIS A 48 6.58 1.49 18.32
N SER A 49 7.41 2.31 18.95
CA SER A 49 8.47 3.08 18.29
C SER A 49 9.42 2.18 17.47
N LEU A 50 9.91 1.09 18.06
CA LEU A 50 10.82 0.16 17.38
C LEU A 50 10.16 -0.51 16.16
N VAL A 51 8.91 -0.95 16.28
CA VAL A 51 8.21 -1.66 15.19
C VAL A 51 7.74 -0.71 14.08
N THR A 52 7.56 0.59 14.39
CA THR A 52 7.21 1.62 13.39
C THR A 52 8.42 2.32 12.79
N ASP A 53 9.61 2.04 13.30
CA ASP A 53 10.84 2.67 12.83
C ASP A 53 11.09 2.33 11.34
N PRO A 54 11.43 3.32 10.48
CA PRO A 54 11.69 3.09 9.07
C PRO A 54 12.83 2.09 8.81
N GLN A 55 13.88 2.13 9.63
CA GLN A 55 15.00 1.19 9.51
C GLN A 55 14.59 -0.23 9.88
N PHE A 56 13.74 -0.39 10.90
CA PHE A 56 13.13 -1.69 11.19
C PHE A 56 12.30 -2.21 10.00
N CYS A 57 11.50 -1.35 9.37
CA CYS A 57 10.68 -1.71 8.21
C CYS A 57 11.54 -2.14 7.01
N LEU A 58 12.63 -1.40 6.75
CA LEU A 58 13.66 -1.71 5.76
C LEU A 58 14.30 -3.08 5.99
N MET A 59 14.86 -3.29 7.19
CA MET A 59 15.48 -4.54 7.58
C MET A 59 14.52 -5.71 7.37
N ARG A 60 13.26 -5.54 7.78
CA ARG A 60 12.25 -6.58 7.65
C ARG A 60 11.88 -6.86 6.21
N SER A 61 11.78 -5.85 5.35
CA SER A 61 11.51 -6.04 3.93
C SER A 61 12.59 -6.88 3.26
N ASN A 62 13.85 -6.65 3.61
CA ASN A 62 15.01 -7.37 3.04
C ASN A 62 15.22 -8.75 3.64
N THR A 63 14.93 -8.93 4.92
CA THR A 63 15.26 -10.14 5.68
C THR A 63 14.08 -11.08 5.90
N ASN A 64 12.86 -10.71 5.49
CA ASN A 64 11.69 -11.56 5.69
C ASN A 64 11.90 -12.91 5.01
N PRO A 65 12.12 -14.00 5.76
CA PRO A 65 12.43 -15.29 5.17
C PRO A 65 11.20 -15.94 4.53
N ASN A 66 10.00 -15.39 4.79
CA ASN A 66 8.74 -15.89 4.28
C ASN A 66 7.81 -14.72 3.89
N PRO A 67 8.10 -14.01 2.78
CA PRO A 67 7.19 -13.01 2.27
C PRO A 67 5.84 -13.65 1.94
N ALA A 68 4.75 -12.98 2.32
CA ALA A 68 3.42 -13.37 1.88
C ALA A 68 3.31 -13.00 0.40
N VAL A 69 3.64 -13.96 -0.46
CA VAL A 69 3.54 -13.83 -1.91
C VAL A 69 2.42 -14.74 -2.38
N GLY A 70 1.53 -14.19 -3.18
CA GLY A 70 0.39 -14.92 -3.71
C GLY A 70 -0.42 -14.09 -4.68
N LEU A 71 -1.39 -14.76 -5.31
CA LEU A 71 -2.28 -14.18 -6.30
C LEU A 71 -3.70 -14.16 -5.76
N PHE A 72 -4.39 -13.04 -5.94
CA PHE A 72 -5.83 -12.96 -5.77
C PHE A 72 -6.49 -13.14 -7.13
N LEU A 73 -7.23 -14.21 -7.30
CA LEU A 73 -7.94 -14.53 -8.54
C LEU A 73 -9.42 -14.22 -8.36
N LEU A 74 -9.99 -13.42 -9.25
CA LEU A 74 -11.43 -13.16 -9.22
C LEU A 74 -12.16 -14.47 -9.54
N SER A 75 -13.00 -14.91 -8.61
CA SER A 75 -13.81 -16.11 -8.78
C SER A 75 -14.86 -15.90 -9.89
N PRO A 76 -15.12 -16.89 -10.75
CA PRO A 76 -16.07 -16.77 -11.86
C PRO A 76 -17.56 -16.77 -11.43
N THR A 77 -17.86 -16.57 -10.15
CA THR A 77 -19.24 -16.57 -9.62
C THR A 77 -19.93 -15.22 -9.78
N ASP A 78 -21.27 -15.19 -9.62
CA ASP A 78 -22.07 -13.96 -9.71
C ASP A 78 -21.72 -12.89 -8.65
N SER A 79 -20.96 -13.26 -7.62
CA SER A 79 -20.53 -12.34 -6.56
C SER A 79 -19.03 -12.08 -6.61
N ILE A 80 -18.61 -10.82 -6.44
CA ILE A 80 -17.18 -10.49 -6.33
C ILE A 80 -16.61 -11.23 -5.12
N SER A 81 -15.77 -12.21 -5.43
CA SER A 81 -15.06 -13.02 -4.48
C SER A 81 -13.70 -13.40 -5.07
N TYR A 82 -12.76 -13.70 -4.18
CA TYR A 82 -11.39 -13.94 -4.53
C TYR A 82 -10.92 -15.28 -3.99
N ASP A 83 -10.31 -16.06 -4.87
CA ASP A 83 -9.48 -17.18 -4.50
C ASP A 83 -8.04 -16.69 -4.29
N TYR A 84 -7.35 -17.28 -3.32
CA TYR A 84 -5.95 -16.94 -3.03
C TYR A 84 -5.07 -18.13 -3.35
N VAL A 85 -4.12 -17.90 -4.26
CA VAL A 85 -3.08 -18.88 -4.58
C VAL A 85 -1.80 -18.44 -3.90
N SER A 86 -1.42 -19.17 -2.85
CA SER A 86 -0.15 -18.95 -2.16
C SER A 86 1.01 -19.35 -3.08
N LEU A 87 1.96 -18.45 -3.28
CA LEU A 87 3.22 -18.72 -3.99
C LEU A 87 4.38 -18.95 -3.01
N SER A 88 4.11 -18.98 -1.71
CA SER A 88 5.14 -19.25 -0.70
C SER A 88 5.51 -20.73 -0.68
N ILE A 89 6.80 -21.03 -0.78
CA ILE A 89 7.38 -22.39 -0.89
C ILE A 89 6.97 -23.31 0.28
N ASN A 90 6.73 -22.75 1.48
CA ASN A 90 6.58 -23.53 2.72
C ASN A 90 5.20 -23.45 3.40
N LYS A 91 4.17 -22.86 2.77
CA LYS A 91 2.85 -22.71 3.41
C LYS A 91 1.67 -22.83 2.43
N SER A 92 0.78 -23.78 2.72
CA SER A 92 -0.64 -23.71 2.36
C SER A 92 -1.33 -22.67 3.25
N GLY A 93 -1.19 -21.39 2.89
CA GLY A 93 -1.88 -20.32 3.59
C GLY A 93 -3.35 -20.29 3.19
N ASN A 94 -4.27 -20.29 4.17
CA ASN A 94 -5.65 -19.88 3.91
C ASN A 94 -5.66 -18.43 3.37
N PRO A 95 -6.60 -18.09 2.46
CA PRO A 95 -6.77 -16.73 1.98
C PRO A 95 -6.91 -15.76 3.16
N PRO A 96 -6.26 -14.58 3.14
CA PRO A 96 -6.47 -13.57 4.17
C PRO A 96 -7.92 -13.07 4.22
N PHE A 97 -8.63 -13.17 3.09
CA PHE A 97 -10.05 -12.89 2.92
C PHE A 97 -10.55 -13.54 1.61
N ARG A 98 -11.86 -13.80 1.52
CA ARG A 98 -12.52 -14.22 0.27
C ARG A 98 -13.33 -13.11 -0.40
N LYS A 99 -13.75 -12.10 0.36
CA LYS A 99 -14.47 -10.93 -0.12
C LYS A 99 -13.89 -9.69 0.55
N LEU A 100 -13.97 -8.57 -0.15
CA LEU A 100 -13.70 -7.25 0.42
C LEU A 100 -15.05 -6.63 0.76
N ASP A 101 -15.35 -6.62 2.04
CA ASP A 101 -16.63 -6.29 2.67
C ASP A 101 -16.54 -5.04 3.54
N PHE A 102 -15.75 -4.07 3.10
CA PHE A 102 -15.65 -2.77 3.73
C PHE A 102 -16.46 -1.71 2.98
N ASP A 103 -16.85 -0.64 3.70
CA ASP A 103 -17.65 0.48 3.17
C ASP A 103 -19.07 0.11 2.68
N ASP A 104 -19.60 -1.03 3.17
CA ASP A 104 -20.95 -1.56 2.86
C ASP A 104 -21.31 -1.52 1.36
N GLU A 105 -20.34 -1.79 0.49
CA GLU A 105 -20.54 -1.59 -0.95
C GLU A 105 -21.51 -2.62 -1.55
N PRO A 106 -22.69 -2.21 -2.06
CA PRO A 106 -23.77 -3.14 -2.39
C PRO A 106 -23.42 -4.03 -3.59
N ARG A 107 -22.48 -3.62 -4.44
CA ARG A 107 -22.01 -4.39 -5.59
C ARG A 107 -20.66 -5.06 -5.35
N GLY A 108 -20.08 -4.90 -4.16
CA GLY A 108 -18.75 -5.37 -3.81
C GLY A 108 -17.61 -4.47 -4.30
N VAL A 109 -16.40 -4.83 -3.87
CA VAL A 109 -15.15 -4.09 -4.11
C VAL A 109 -14.17 -4.95 -4.90
N ARG A 110 -13.64 -4.41 -6.00
CA ARG A 110 -12.65 -5.08 -6.84
C ARG A 110 -11.23 -4.63 -6.53
N ILE A 111 -10.30 -5.58 -6.49
CA ILE A 111 -8.85 -5.32 -6.47
C ILE A 111 -8.40 -4.90 -7.87
N LEU A 112 -7.67 -3.79 -7.96
CA LEU A 112 -7.07 -3.27 -9.19
C LEU A 112 -5.57 -3.55 -9.27
N GLN A 113 -4.86 -3.33 -8.17
CA GLN A 113 -3.40 -3.44 -8.12
C GLN A 113 -2.95 -3.80 -6.70
N SER A 114 -1.78 -4.43 -6.58
CA SER A 114 -1.05 -4.56 -5.33
C SER A 114 0.27 -3.79 -5.40
N CYS A 115 0.72 -3.24 -4.27
CA CYS A 115 2.01 -2.57 -4.16
C CYS A 115 2.53 -2.69 -2.71
N ASN A 116 3.64 -3.41 -2.51
CA ASN A 116 4.31 -3.59 -1.22
C ASN A 116 3.38 -3.86 -0.03
N GLY A 117 2.43 -4.78 -0.23
CA GLY A 117 1.49 -5.23 0.81
C GLY A 117 0.22 -4.39 0.94
N LEU A 118 0.05 -3.30 0.18
CA LEU A 118 -1.20 -2.57 0.04
C LEU A 118 -1.94 -3.00 -1.24
N LEU A 119 -3.26 -2.91 -1.21
CA LEU A 119 -4.16 -3.16 -2.34
C LEU A 119 -4.85 -1.87 -2.73
N LEU A 120 -4.80 -1.52 -4.02
CA LEU A 120 -5.67 -0.51 -4.61
C LEU A 120 -6.94 -1.18 -5.09
N CYS A 121 -8.08 -0.68 -4.64
CA CYS A 121 -9.38 -1.25 -4.94
C CYS A 121 -10.35 -0.20 -5.47
N CYS A 122 -11.41 -0.64 -6.14
CA CYS A 122 -12.52 0.20 -6.53
C CYS A 122 -13.88 -0.44 -6.30
N SER A 123 -14.91 0.37 -6.10
CA SER A 123 -16.27 -0.13 -6.05
C SER A 123 -16.70 -0.68 -7.41
N ASN A 124 -17.51 -1.74 -7.38
CA ASN A 124 -18.03 -2.37 -8.60
C ASN A 124 -19.24 -1.62 -9.18
N SER A 125 -19.04 -0.35 -9.49
CA SER A 125 -20.05 0.50 -10.11
C SER A 125 -20.02 0.39 -11.63
N ALA A 126 -21.20 0.31 -12.24
CA ALA A 126 -21.37 0.26 -13.70
C ALA A 126 -20.97 1.57 -14.39
N ARG A 127 -21.02 2.71 -13.69
CA ARG A 127 -20.63 4.01 -14.23
C ARG A 127 -19.32 4.47 -13.59
N ASP A 128 -18.32 4.76 -14.42
CA ASP A 128 -17.01 5.24 -13.99
C ASP A 128 -17.08 6.48 -13.10
N CYS A 129 -18.03 7.39 -13.35
CA CYS A 129 -18.22 8.62 -12.58
C CYS A 129 -18.64 8.38 -11.12
N ASN A 130 -19.19 7.20 -10.81
CA ASN A 130 -19.62 6.83 -9.46
C ASN A 130 -18.67 5.85 -8.78
N LYS A 131 -17.56 5.47 -9.43
CA LYS A 131 -16.58 4.57 -8.81
C LYS A 131 -15.89 5.26 -7.64
N ARG A 132 -15.94 4.61 -6.48
CA ARG A 132 -15.11 4.94 -5.32
C ARG A 132 -13.82 4.14 -5.40
N TYR A 133 -12.75 4.71 -4.88
CA TYR A 133 -11.44 4.08 -4.86
C TYR A 133 -10.94 4.00 -3.43
N TYR A 134 -10.22 2.94 -3.14
CA TYR A 134 -9.76 2.62 -1.79
C TYR A 134 -8.33 2.13 -1.83
N VAL A 135 -7.59 2.42 -0.77
CA VAL A 135 -6.35 1.72 -0.46
C VAL A 135 -6.58 0.87 0.77
N TYR A 136 -6.39 -0.43 0.63
CA TYR A 136 -6.67 -1.44 1.65
C TYR A 136 -5.38 -2.13 2.10
N ASN A 137 -5.21 -2.26 3.41
CA ASN A 137 -4.14 -3.03 4.01
C ASN A 137 -4.70 -4.37 4.52
N PRO A 138 -4.45 -5.50 3.82
CA PRO A 138 -4.97 -6.81 4.22
C PRO A 138 -4.34 -7.36 5.51
N THR A 139 -3.20 -6.82 5.95
CA THR A 139 -2.55 -7.22 7.20
C THR A 139 -3.26 -6.62 8.41
N THR A 140 -3.63 -5.35 8.33
CA THR A 140 -4.30 -4.63 9.43
C THR A 140 -5.81 -4.62 9.29
N LYS A 141 -6.35 -5.03 8.13
CA LYS A 141 -7.75 -4.92 7.73
C LYS A 141 -8.30 -3.49 7.71
N ASN A 142 -7.42 -2.49 7.66
CA ASN A 142 -7.82 -1.09 7.55
C ASN A 142 -7.86 -0.68 6.08
N PHE A 143 -8.78 0.21 5.74
CA PHE A 143 -8.87 0.84 4.44
C PHE A 143 -8.92 2.36 4.57
N SER A 144 -8.62 3.04 3.48
CA SER A 144 -8.81 4.48 3.32
C SER A 144 -9.54 4.74 2.02
N THR A 145 -10.58 5.57 2.08
CA THR A 145 -11.32 6.01 0.90
C THR A 145 -10.60 7.19 0.26
N LEU A 146 -10.28 7.08 -1.03
CA LEU A 146 -9.67 8.19 -1.76
C LEU A 146 -10.72 9.28 -2.00
N PRO A 147 -10.36 10.56 -1.84
CA PRO A 147 -11.29 11.65 -2.07
C PRO A 147 -11.77 11.63 -3.52
N LYS A 148 -13.03 12.01 -3.75
CA LYS A 148 -13.51 12.22 -5.12
C LYS A 148 -12.67 13.29 -5.77
N LEU A 149 -12.27 13.05 -7.01
CA LEU A 149 -11.59 14.05 -7.82
C LEU A 149 -12.62 15.09 -8.33
N ASN A 150 -13.16 15.91 -7.44
CA ASN A 150 -14.08 17.00 -7.78
C ASN A 150 -13.31 18.14 -8.49
N GLY A 151 -13.89 18.76 -9.52
CA GLY A 151 -13.48 20.10 -9.95
C GLY A 151 -12.17 20.25 -10.73
N VAL A 152 -11.99 19.53 -11.85
CA VAL A 152 -11.16 20.05 -12.96
C VAL A 152 -12.12 20.16 -14.14
N GLY A 153 -12.43 21.37 -14.61
CA GLY A 153 -13.68 21.74 -15.31
C GLY A 153 -14.12 21.00 -16.59
N GLY A 154 -15.42 21.15 -16.87
CA GLY A 154 -16.07 21.40 -18.17
C GLY A 154 -16.20 20.27 -19.20
N ILE A 155 -15.26 19.34 -19.26
CA ILE A 155 -15.18 18.35 -20.35
C ILE A 155 -15.38 16.95 -19.77
N SER A 156 -16.01 16.05 -20.52
CA SER A 156 -16.08 14.61 -20.22
C SER A 156 -14.67 14.07 -19.95
N LYS A 157 -14.35 13.83 -18.68
CA LYS A 157 -13.06 13.29 -18.23
C LYS A 157 -13.24 11.84 -17.88
N ARG A 158 -12.85 10.96 -18.79
CA ARG A 158 -12.78 9.52 -18.50
C ARG A 158 -11.53 9.25 -17.69
N MET A 159 -11.69 8.54 -16.57
CA MET A 159 -10.56 8.03 -15.82
C MET A 159 -9.96 6.86 -16.61
N CYS A 160 -8.66 6.92 -16.88
CA CYS A 160 -7.95 5.90 -17.65
C CYS A 160 -7.04 5.02 -16.80
N GLY A 161 -6.69 5.46 -15.59
CA GLY A 161 -5.79 4.71 -14.73
C GLY A 161 -5.78 5.24 -13.32
N MET A 162 -5.65 4.32 -12.37
CA MET A 162 -5.36 4.59 -10.97
C MET A 162 -4.23 3.65 -10.59
N ASN A 163 -3.11 4.21 -10.17
CA ASN A 163 -1.88 3.45 -9.99
C ASN A 163 -1.31 3.73 -8.61
N LEU A 164 -1.11 2.68 -7.82
CA LEU A 164 -0.62 2.78 -6.44
C LEU A 164 0.90 2.75 -6.41
N ALA A 165 1.47 3.67 -5.64
CA ALA A 165 2.89 3.74 -5.35
C ALA A 165 3.09 3.75 -3.83
N PHE A 166 3.70 2.69 -3.33
CA PHE A 166 4.00 2.56 -1.92
C PHE A 166 5.34 1.88 -1.75
N ASP A 167 6.21 2.48 -0.96
CA ASP A 167 7.48 1.89 -0.58
C ASP A 167 7.70 2.06 0.92
N PRO A 168 7.43 1.01 1.72
CA PRO A 168 7.58 1.09 3.18
C PRO A 168 9.03 1.32 3.61
N ALA A 169 10.00 1.11 2.70
CA ALA A 169 11.40 1.42 2.93
C ALA A 169 11.69 2.93 2.92
N LYS A 170 10.90 3.70 2.16
CA LYS A 170 11.10 5.15 1.96
C LYS A 170 10.15 5.99 2.80
N SER A 171 8.90 5.55 2.95
CA SER A 171 7.88 6.31 3.67
C SER A 171 6.77 5.41 4.21
N PRO A 172 6.20 5.70 5.40
CA PRO A 172 4.97 5.03 5.85
C PRO A 172 3.74 5.45 5.03
N HIS A 173 3.86 6.48 4.19
CA HIS A 173 2.79 7.04 3.38
C HIS A 173 2.83 6.50 1.95
N TYR A 174 1.64 6.28 1.38
CA TYR A 174 1.49 5.88 -0.02
C TYR A 174 1.04 7.06 -0.87
N LYS A 175 1.34 6.97 -2.17
CA LYS A 175 0.84 7.89 -3.20
C LYS A 175 -0.04 7.12 -4.19
N VAL A 176 -1.01 7.81 -4.78
CA VAL A 176 -1.83 7.25 -5.87
C VAL A 176 -1.81 8.22 -7.03
N VAL A 177 -1.49 7.72 -8.21
CA VAL A 177 -1.47 8.50 -9.46
C VAL A 177 -2.73 8.18 -10.25
N CYS A 178 -3.56 9.20 -10.45
CA CYS A 178 -4.72 9.17 -11.31
C CYS A 178 -4.35 9.71 -12.69
N VAL A 179 -4.74 8.99 -13.75
CA VAL A 179 -4.60 9.44 -15.14
C VAL A 179 -5.99 9.69 -15.71
N ARG A 180 -6.22 10.90 -16.20
CA ARG A 180 -7.47 11.35 -16.81
C ARG A 180 -7.27 11.68 -18.27
N ARG A 181 -8.15 11.17 -19.11
CA ARG A 181 -8.22 11.54 -20.51
C ARG A 181 -9.06 12.79 -20.68
N LEU A 182 -8.46 13.77 -21.35
CA LEU A 182 -9.07 15.01 -21.79
C LEU A 182 -9.35 14.86 -23.27
N ARG A 183 -10.60 15.15 -23.67
CA ARG A 183 -10.95 15.31 -25.08
C ARG A 183 -10.62 16.75 -25.47
N SER A 184 -9.81 16.93 -26.50
CA SER A 184 -9.62 18.23 -27.14
C SER A 184 -10.68 18.46 -28.22
N ASP A 185 -10.90 19.72 -28.59
CA ASP A 185 -11.81 20.10 -29.68
C ASP A 185 -11.33 19.56 -31.04
N SER A 186 -10.01 19.34 -31.20
CA SER A 186 -9.40 18.71 -32.37
C SER A 186 -9.58 17.18 -32.44
N GLY A 187 -10.18 16.56 -31.41
CA GLY A 187 -10.36 15.11 -31.33
C GLY A 187 -9.15 14.34 -30.81
N GLU A 188 -8.01 15.00 -30.60
CA GLU A 188 -6.84 14.39 -29.98
C GLU A 188 -7.05 14.14 -28.48
N TYR A 189 -6.48 13.04 -28.01
CA TYR A 189 -6.55 12.64 -26.61
C TYR A 189 -5.30 13.08 -25.86
N ARG A 190 -5.52 13.89 -24.82
CA ARG A 190 -4.45 14.33 -23.91
C ARG A 190 -4.68 13.72 -22.53
N TYR A 191 -3.60 13.47 -21.82
CA TYR A 191 -3.63 12.82 -20.51
C TYR A 191 -3.16 13.78 -19.44
N GLN A 192 -3.97 13.92 -18.39
CA GLN A 192 -3.68 14.73 -17.22
C GLN A 192 -3.48 13.84 -16.00
N PHE A 193 -2.39 14.10 -15.29
CA PHE A 193 -2.03 13.39 -14.08
C PHE A 193 -2.51 14.16 -12.86
N ALA A 194 -2.94 13.43 -11.85
CA ALA A 194 -3.18 13.96 -10.51
C ALA A 194 -2.62 12.98 -9.48
N VAL A 195 -1.98 13.50 -8.44
CA VAL A 195 -1.35 12.70 -7.39
C VAL A 195 -2.06 12.96 -6.07
N TYR A 196 -2.45 11.87 -5.41
CA TYR A 196 -2.87 11.83 -4.02
C TYR A 196 -1.69 11.36 -3.17
N SER A 197 -1.50 11.94 -2.00
CA SER A 197 -0.57 11.44 -0.97
C SER A 197 -1.38 11.21 0.31
N SER A 198 -1.19 10.05 0.95
CA SER A 198 -1.84 9.75 2.24
C SER A 198 -1.38 10.66 3.37
N GLU A 199 -0.23 11.31 3.21
CA GLU A 199 0.28 12.31 4.14
C GLU A 199 -0.42 13.66 3.95
N LYS A 200 -0.51 14.12 2.70
CA LYS A 200 -0.95 15.49 2.40
C LYS A 200 -2.47 15.60 2.23
N GLY A 201 -3.15 14.53 1.80
CA GLY A 201 -4.61 14.48 1.67
C GLY A 201 -5.15 14.77 0.26
N PRO A 202 -5.32 16.03 -0.18
CA PRO A 202 -6.06 16.31 -1.41
C PRO A 202 -5.27 15.96 -2.68
N TRP A 203 -6.01 15.68 -3.76
CA TRP A 203 -5.46 15.49 -5.10
C TRP A 203 -4.76 16.77 -5.60
N ARG A 204 -3.56 16.61 -6.17
CA ARG A 204 -2.82 17.69 -6.82
C ARG A 204 -2.64 17.39 -8.30
N LYS A 205 -3.03 18.33 -9.17
CA LYS A 205 -2.75 18.24 -10.60
C LYS A 205 -1.24 18.23 -10.81
N TRP A 206 -0.77 17.39 -11.73
CA TRP A 206 0.64 17.29 -12.07
C TRP A 206 0.90 17.61 -13.52
N GLY A 207 1.70 18.64 -13.77
CA GLY A 207 2.09 19.09 -15.10
C GLY A 207 0.93 19.46 -16.01
N ASP A 208 1.27 19.72 -17.26
CA ASP A 208 0.31 19.99 -18.33
C ASP A 208 -0.12 18.70 -19.04
N PRO A 209 -1.31 18.69 -19.66
CA PRO A 209 -1.77 17.53 -20.40
C PRO A 209 -0.81 17.16 -21.54
N TYR A 210 -0.48 15.88 -21.71
CA TYR A 210 0.40 15.44 -22.80
C TYR A 210 -0.20 14.28 -23.59
N THR A 211 0.34 14.00 -24.77
CA THR A 211 -0.08 12.89 -25.64
C THR A 211 0.80 11.67 -25.36
N ALA A 212 0.18 10.49 -25.30
CA ALA A 212 0.89 9.25 -25.02
C ALA A 212 0.31 8.10 -25.85
N GLY A 213 1.18 7.23 -26.37
CA GLY A 213 0.81 6.02 -27.09
C GLY A 213 0.60 4.79 -26.18
N VAL A 214 0.51 4.97 -24.86
CA VAL A 214 0.42 3.86 -23.89
C VAL A 214 -0.98 3.74 -23.26
N VAL A 215 -1.24 2.56 -22.67
CA VAL A 215 -2.44 2.30 -21.88
C VAL A 215 -2.12 2.52 -20.39
N PHE A 216 -2.92 3.35 -19.72
CA PHE A 216 -2.66 3.74 -18.33
C PHE A 216 -3.33 2.85 -17.27
N GLU A 217 -3.97 1.75 -17.67
CA GLU A 217 -4.71 0.84 -16.80
C GLU A 217 -3.80 -0.13 -16.01
N THR A 218 -2.58 -0.38 -16.48
CA THR A 218 -1.69 -1.45 -15.99
C THR A 218 -0.34 -0.94 -15.49
N GLY A 219 -0.32 0.19 -14.78
CA GLY A 219 0.92 0.77 -14.28
C GLY A 219 1.57 -0.06 -13.17
N VAL A 220 2.90 -0.14 -13.19
CA VAL A 220 3.70 -0.84 -12.18
C VAL A 220 4.59 0.16 -11.47
N TYR A 221 4.48 0.22 -10.14
CA TYR A 221 5.41 1.00 -9.32
C TYR A 221 6.73 0.26 -9.17
N TRP A 222 7.83 0.90 -9.57
CA TRP A 222 9.18 0.40 -9.42
C TRP A 222 10.17 1.56 -9.30
N ASN A 223 11.04 1.48 -8.29
CA ASN A 223 12.14 2.42 -8.07
C ASN A 223 11.74 3.91 -8.13
N GLY A 224 10.74 4.32 -7.35
CA GLY A 224 10.31 5.72 -7.29
C GLY A 224 9.47 6.20 -8.47
N ALA A 225 9.17 5.36 -9.45
CA ALA A 225 8.36 5.72 -10.60
C ALA A 225 7.25 4.70 -10.89
N ILE A 226 6.21 5.13 -11.59
CA ILE A 226 5.19 4.24 -12.15
C ILE A 226 5.46 4.08 -13.65
N HIS A 227 5.53 2.85 -14.13
CA HIS A 227 5.85 2.50 -15.51
C HIS A 227 4.62 1.94 -16.22
N TRP A 228 4.41 2.35 -17.45
CA TRP A 228 3.38 1.84 -18.35
C TRP A 228 4.00 1.40 -19.67
N ILE A 229 3.47 0.32 -20.23
CA ILE A 229 3.88 -0.24 -21.52
C ILE A 229 2.71 -0.23 -22.49
N SER A 230 3.00 -0.05 -23.78
CA SER A 230 2.00 -0.15 -24.84
C SER A 230 1.66 -1.61 -25.14
N ASN A 231 0.39 -1.87 -25.45
CA ASN A 231 -0.03 -3.16 -25.98
C ASN A 231 0.26 -3.17 -27.49
N GLY A 232 1.37 -3.77 -27.89
CA GLY A 232 1.69 -4.01 -29.31
C GLY A 232 2.65 -3.03 -29.97
N THR A 233 3.19 -2.05 -29.23
CA THR A 233 4.36 -1.26 -29.67
C THR A 233 5.48 -1.36 -28.65
N THR A 234 6.69 -0.92 -29.01
CA THR A 234 7.84 -0.83 -28.08
C THR A 234 7.80 0.41 -27.18
N ASP A 235 6.72 1.19 -27.25
CA ASP A 235 6.60 2.43 -26.50
C ASP A 235 6.35 2.14 -25.02
N SER A 236 7.08 2.87 -24.18
CA SER A 236 6.89 2.88 -22.74
C SER A 236 6.94 4.32 -22.22
N CYS A 237 6.27 4.57 -21.10
CA CYS A 237 6.43 5.82 -20.39
C CYS A 237 6.46 5.56 -18.89
N TYR A 238 7.07 6.48 -18.15
CA TYR A 238 7.07 6.44 -16.71
C TYR A 238 6.72 7.79 -16.12
N PHE A 239 6.19 7.76 -14.90
CA PHE A 239 5.91 8.93 -14.08
C PHE A 239 6.81 8.86 -12.85
N ASP A 240 7.77 9.76 -12.79
CA ASP A 240 8.70 9.91 -11.67
C ASP A 240 8.01 10.64 -10.51
N LEU A 241 7.89 9.98 -9.36
CA LEU A 241 7.25 10.53 -8.16
C LEU A 241 8.21 11.35 -7.27
N GLU A 242 9.50 11.32 -7.56
CA GLU A 242 10.57 11.93 -6.77
C GLU A 242 11.03 13.27 -7.37
N ARG A 243 10.77 13.52 -8.66
CA ARG A 243 11.29 14.68 -9.41
C ARG A 243 10.89 16.08 -8.92
N HIS A 244 9.93 16.27 -8.00
CA HIS A 244 9.57 17.60 -7.48
C HIS A 244 9.08 17.62 -6.01
N GLU A 245 9.86 17.06 -5.08
CA GLU A 245 9.74 17.37 -3.64
C GLU A 245 10.71 18.49 -3.21
N THR A 246 10.81 19.56 -4.01
CA THR A 246 11.56 20.78 -3.66
C THR A 246 10.62 21.92 -3.31
#